data_AF-A0A8D0GMM8-F1
#
_entry.id   AF-A0A8D0GMM8-F1
#
_cell.length_a   1.000
_cell.length_b   1.000
_cell.length_c   1.000
_cell.angle_alpha   90.00
_cell.angle_beta   90.00
_cell.angle_gamma   90.00
#
_symmetry.space_group_name_H-M   'P 1'
#
loop_
_entity.id
_entity.type
_entity.pdbx_description
1 polymer ?
#
loop_
_entity_poly.entity_id
_entity_poly.type
_entity_poly.pdbx_seq_one_letter_code
_entity_poly.pdbx_strand_id
1 'polypeptide(L)'
;MRRHSCFKTVCLSPTPQSCTEDTLNPLVLRVNYTLTGLPIANTRNLRPILSQDSPQNTSYELHFEKNCGTDSVCEDKLQMSFNFSGLATLVVGLTPELNITVHIQNSGEDSYSTVIHFRSPQALSYRKVALLQSNRKALAIKCSSATSSRDEAERNSSCAVNHPIFWGGAEAVFVATFDVAPDADLGDRLQVTGNAHSENGLPMTPAMSHHAELPIKYAIYVIVTSTESSTKYVNFSAGQEGASQSVVHRYETQQQKVTLLSTAKIEYNQAKYTQKEGFTEQQVQTVVERIEVYNYLPMIIGASVGGLILLALITAALYKLGFFKRQYKQMMEKPVDEDTGGDGASQTCNTPNQ
;
A
#
# COMPACT_ATOMS: atom_id res chain seq x y z
N MET A 1 12.19 -60.18 -44.85
CA MET A 1 11.00 -59.94 -44.00
C MET A 1 11.46 -59.34 -42.68
N ARG A 2 11.02 -58.13 -42.32
CA ARG A 2 11.29 -57.57 -40.98
C ARG A 2 10.45 -58.35 -39.98
N ARG A 3 11.10 -59.09 -39.07
CA ARG A 3 10.42 -59.72 -37.94
C ARG A 3 10.34 -58.69 -36.83
N HIS A 4 9.12 -58.29 -36.48
CA HIS A 4 8.88 -57.49 -35.28
C HIS A 4 8.74 -58.44 -34.08
N SER A 5 9.37 -58.08 -32.97
CA SER A 5 9.19 -58.76 -31.68
C SER A 5 8.42 -57.82 -30.77
N CYS A 6 7.24 -58.25 -30.30
CA CYS A 6 6.38 -57.46 -29.44
C CYS A 6 6.39 -58.04 -28.02
N PHE A 7 6.50 -57.18 -27.01
CA PHE A 7 6.39 -57.53 -25.60
C PHE A 7 5.18 -56.83 -24.99
N LYS A 8 4.38 -57.55 -24.20
CA LYS A 8 3.21 -57.01 -23.50
C LYS A 8 3.47 -57.02 -21.99
N THR A 9 3.34 -55.85 -21.37
CA THR A 9 3.41 -55.67 -19.92
C THR A 9 2.10 -55.07 -19.46
N VAL A 10 1.55 -55.54 -18.33
CA VAL A 10 0.35 -54.98 -17.70
C VAL A 10 0.78 -54.16 -16.50
N CYS A 11 0.51 -52.86 -16.53
CA CYS A 11 0.73 -51.97 -15.40
C CYS A 11 -0.59 -51.82 -14.63
N LEU A 12 -0.56 -52.05 -13.32
CA LEU A 12 -1.69 -51.84 -12.42
C LEU A 12 -1.38 -50.66 -11.51
N SER A 13 -2.39 -49.83 -11.22
CA SER A 13 -2.24 -48.75 -10.24
C SER A 13 -1.97 -49.35 -8.85
N PRO A 14 -0.95 -48.87 -8.10
CA PRO A 14 -0.63 -49.43 -6.80
C PRO A 14 -1.62 -48.88 -5.76
N THR A 15 -2.42 -49.81 -5.21
CA THR A 15 -3.23 -49.74 -3.98
C THR A 15 -4.66 -49.16 -4.09
N PRO A 16 -5.64 -49.80 -3.40
CA PRO A 16 -7.00 -49.28 -3.22
C PRO A 16 -7.15 -48.33 -2.00
N GLN A 17 -6.05 -47.90 -1.33
CA GLN A 17 -6.11 -47.15 -0.07
C GLN A 17 -5.71 -45.67 -0.15
N SER A 18 -5.15 -45.18 -1.25
CA SER A 18 -5.03 -43.73 -1.49
C SER A 18 -5.40 -43.40 -2.93
N CYS A 19 -6.50 -42.66 -3.11
CA CYS A 19 -6.84 -42.09 -4.41
C CYS A 19 -5.71 -41.16 -4.88
N THR A 20 -5.25 -41.34 -6.12
CA THR A 20 -4.28 -40.43 -6.75
C THR A 20 -4.86 -39.01 -6.76
N GLU A 21 -4.11 -38.02 -6.27
CA GLU A 21 -4.58 -36.63 -6.22
C GLU A 21 -4.64 -35.98 -7.62
N ASP A 22 -3.76 -36.43 -8.52
CA ASP A 22 -3.69 -35.97 -9.90
C ASP A 22 -4.36 -36.98 -10.84
N THR A 23 -5.62 -36.70 -11.17
CA THR A 23 -6.42 -37.45 -12.16
C THR A 23 -6.65 -36.64 -13.43
N LEU A 24 -5.88 -35.58 -13.65
CA LEU A 24 -6.02 -34.67 -14.80
C LEU A 24 -4.86 -34.85 -15.77
N ASN A 25 -3.64 -34.91 -15.27
CA ASN A 25 -2.47 -35.05 -16.12
C ASN A 25 -2.35 -36.47 -16.66
N PRO A 26 -2.00 -36.64 -17.94
CA PRO A 26 -1.81 -37.98 -18.50
C PRO A 26 -0.64 -38.69 -17.83
N LEU A 27 -0.79 -39.99 -17.64
CA LEU A 27 0.32 -40.86 -17.29
C LEU A 27 1.25 -41.00 -18.49
N VAL A 28 2.49 -40.55 -18.35
CA VAL A 28 3.49 -40.60 -19.43
C VAL A 28 4.32 -41.88 -19.35
N LEU A 29 4.13 -42.76 -20.33
CA LEU A 29 4.90 -43.98 -20.53
C LEU A 29 6.12 -43.69 -21.42
N ARG A 30 7.29 -43.58 -20.81
CA ARG A 30 8.54 -43.35 -21.53
C ARG A 30 9.26 -44.67 -21.82
N VAL A 31 9.49 -44.97 -23.09
CA VAL A 31 10.28 -46.10 -23.56
C VAL A 31 11.63 -45.60 -24.03
N ASN A 32 12.70 -46.17 -23.48
CA ASN A 32 14.07 -45.91 -23.88
C ASN A 32 14.73 -47.23 -24.31
N TYR A 33 15.46 -47.22 -25.43
CA TYR A 33 16.16 -48.41 -25.90
C TYR A 33 17.56 -48.10 -26.43
N THR A 34 18.43 -49.09 -26.29
CA THR A 34 19.80 -49.08 -26.80
C THR A 34 20.05 -50.33 -27.62
N LEU A 35 20.86 -50.22 -28.68
CA LEU A 35 21.26 -51.37 -29.49
C LEU A 35 22.70 -51.79 -29.18
N THR A 36 22.88 -53.00 -28.66
CA THR A 36 24.19 -53.66 -28.60
C THR A 36 24.34 -54.60 -29.79
N GLY A 37 25.10 -54.18 -30.79
CA GLY A 37 25.38 -54.99 -31.98
C GLY A 37 26.28 -56.18 -31.66
N LEU A 38 25.83 -57.39 -32.03
CA LEU A 38 26.65 -58.60 -32.00
C LEU A 38 27.63 -58.61 -33.20
N PRO A 39 28.83 -59.22 -33.05
CA PRO A 39 29.80 -59.32 -34.15
C PRO A 39 29.23 -60.12 -35.32
N ILE A 40 29.43 -59.63 -36.54
CA ILE A 40 29.01 -60.34 -37.75
C ILE A 40 30.04 -61.42 -38.10
N ALA A 41 29.59 -62.66 -38.25
CA ALA A 41 30.45 -63.79 -38.63
C ALA A 41 31.19 -63.52 -39.94
N ASN A 42 32.44 -63.99 -40.05
CA ASN A 42 33.33 -63.80 -41.20
C ASN A 42 33.67 -62.34 -41.54
N THR A 43 33.45 -61.41 -40.60
CA THR A 43 33.97 -60.04 -40.68
C THR A 43 35.05 -59.84 -39.61
N ARG A 44 35.93 -58.84 -39.77
CA ARG A 44 36.92 -58.44 -38.74
C ARG A 44 36.24 -57.72 -37.57
N ASN A 45 35.28 -58.39 -36.91
CA ASN A 45 34.54 -57.88 -35.75
C ASN A 45 33.72 -56.60 -36.03
N LEU A 46 33.12 -56.50 -37.22
CA LEU A 46 32.17 -55.40 -37.50
C LEU A 46 30.91 -55.58 -36.65
N ARG A 47 30.43 -54.49 -36.06
CA ARG A 47 29.24 -54.46 -35.21
C ARG A 47 28.22 -53.48 -35.75
N PRO A 48 26.94 -53.87 -35.86
CA PRO A 48 25.87 -52.95 -36.17
C PRO A 48 25.74 -51.86 -35.10
N ILE A 49 25.53 -50.63 -35.53
CA ILE A 49 25.22 -49.50 -34.66
C ILE A 49 23.84 -48.95 -35.00
N LEU A 50 23.21 -48.29 -34.05
CA LEU A 50 21.98 -47.55 -34.31
C LEU A 50 22.30 -46.34 -35.18
N SER A 51 21.40 -45.98 -36.11
CA SER A 51 21.54 -44.75 -36.88
C SER A 51 21.58 -43.53 -35.95
N GLN A 52 22.37 -42.52 -36.29
CA GLN A 52 22.48 -41.27 -35.52
C GLN A 52 21.14 -40.54 -35.37
N ASP A 53 20.25 -40.68 -36.37
CA ASP A 53 18.95 -40.01 -36.41
C ASP A 53 17.82 -40.84 -35.79
N SER A 54 18.11 -42.03 -35.25
CA SER A 54 17.08 -42.91 -34.69
C SER A 54 16.61 -42.40 -33.33
N PRO A 55 15.29 -42.17 -33.10
CA PRO A 55 14.80 -41.74 -31.81
C PRO A 55 15.00 -42.86 -30.78
N GLN A 56 15.85 -42.62 -29.78
CA GLN A 56 16.15 -43.59 -28.71
C GLN A 56 15.13 -43.56 -27.57
N ASN A 57 14.37 -42.48 -27.48
CA ASN A 57 13.28 -42.33 -26.53
C ASN A 57 11.96 -42.05 -27.26
N THR A 58 10.90 -42.67 -26.79
CA THR A 58 9.53 -42.35 -27.21
C THR A 58 8.65 -42.30 -25.97
N SER A 59 7.64 -41.45 -26.00
CA SER A 59 6.70 -41.26 -24.90
C SER A 59 5.28 -41.46 -25.42
N TYR A 60 4.48 -42.17 -24.64
CA TYR A 60 3.05 -42.35 -24.87
C TYR A 60 2.29 -41.78 -23.69
N GLU A 61 1.18 -41.12 -23.95
CA GLU A 61 0.33 -40.51 -22.92
C GLU A 61 -0.94 -41.36 -22.73
N LEU A 62 -1.28 -41.61 -21.47
CA LEU A 62 -2.51 -42.27 -21.07
C LEU A 62 -3.33 -41.31 -20.22
N HIS A 63 -4.39 -40.76 -20.79
CA HIS A 63 -5.29 -39.84 -20.10
C HIS A 63 -6.25 -40.59 -19.17
N PHE A 64 -6.63 -39.94 -18.07
CA PHE A 64 -7.71 -40.40 -17.23
C PHE A 64 -9.05 -40.22 -17.93
N GLU A 65 -9.96 -41.18 -17.73
CA GLU A 65 -11.32 -41.11 -18.26
C GLU A 65 -12.09 -40.00 -17.54
N LYS A 66 -12.54 -39.00 -18.29
CA LYS A 66 -13.43 -37.96 -17.77
C LYS A 66 -14.86 -38.48 -17.79
N ASN A 67 -15.57 -38.23 -16.70
CA ASN A 67 -16.99 -38.52 -16.56
C ASN A 67 -17.87 -37.50 -17.30
N CYS A 68 -17.78 -37.48 -18.65
CA CYS A 68 -18.51 -36.57 -19.54
C CYS A 68 -19.64 -37.28 -20.31
N GLY A 69 -20.24 -38.33 -19.75
CA GLY A 69 -21.27 -39.10 -20.46
C GLY A 69 -20.77 -39.79 -21.73
N THR A 70 -21.62 -39.87 -22.75
CA THR A 70 -21.39 -40.68 -23.97
C THR A 70 -20.69 -39.96 -25.10
N ASP A 71 -20.70 -38.63 -25.12
CA ASP A 71 -20.10 -37.80 -26.18
C ASP A 71 -18.68 -37.35 -25.86
N SER A 72 -18.18 -37.67 -24.65
CA SER A 72 -16.86 -37.28 -24.16
C SER A 72 -16.64 -35.77 -24.07
N VAL A 73 -17.71 -34.96 -24.07
CA VAL A 73 -17.66 -33.51 -23.97
C VAL A 73 -18.33 -33.09 -22.67
N CYS A 74 -17.55 -32.62 -21.70
CA CYS A 74 -18.09 -32.22 -20.40
C CYS A 74 -18.76 -30.84 -20.47
N GLU A 75 -20.08 -30.79 -20.29
CA GLU A 75 -20.84 -29.54 -20.21
C GLU A 75 -21.10 -29.11 -18.76
N ASP A 76 -20.17 -28.36 -18.17
CA ASP A 76 -20.35 -27.77 -16.84
C ASP A 76 -21.14 -26.46 -16.87
N LYS A 77 -21.95 -26.24 -15.83
CA LYS A 77 -22.79 -25.03 -15.71
C LYS A 77 -22.46 -24.34 -14.40
N LEU A 78 -21.34 -23.62 -14.41
CA LEU A 78 -20.85 -22.88 -13.25
C LEU A 78 -21.63 -21.57 -13.06
N GLN A 79 -22.11 -21.37 -11.83
CA GLN A 79 -22.75 -20.14 -11.38
C GLN A 79 -22.04 -19.65 -10.13
N MET A 80 -21.58 -18.40 -10.15
CA MET A 80 -20.91 -17.80 -9.01
C MET A 80 -21.44 -16.41 -8.67
N SER A 81 -21.49 -16.13 -7.38
CA SER A 81 -21.82 -14.81 -6.85
C SER A 81 -21.08 -14.60 -5.54
N PHE A 82 -20.93 -13.34 -5.13
CA PHE A 82 -20.35 -13.03 -3.83
C PHE A 82 -20.87 -11.72 -3.27
N ASN A 83 -20.66 -11.52 -1.98
CA ASN A 83 -20.93 -10.28 -1.29
C ASN A 83 -19.84 -9.99 -0.24
N PHE A 84 -19.84 -8.78 0.31
CA PHE A 84 -18.88 -8.35 1.34
C PHE A 84 -19.31 -8.77 2.76
N SER A 85 -19.96 -9.92 2.90
CA SER A 85 -20.39 -10.52 4.18
C SER A 85 -21.25 -9.58 5.04
N GLY A 86 -22.10 -8.78 4.39
CA GLY A 86 -22.96 -7.78 5.05
C GLY A 86 -22.30 -6.43 5.34
N LEU A 87 -21.02 -6.25 5.00
CA LEU A 87 -20.36 -4.95 5.14
C LEU A 87 -20.90 -3.95 4.10
N ALA A 88 -21.41 -2.81 4.58
CA ALA A 88 -21.96 -1.76 3.72
C ALA A 88 -20.95 -0.66 3.35
N THR A 89 -19.87 -0.52 4.13
CA THR A 89 -18.82 0.49 3.89
C THR A 89 -17.51 -0.01 4.50
N LEU A 90 -16.42 0.11 3.75
CA LEU A 90 -15.06 -0.18 4.25
C LEU A 90 -14.43 1.09 4.82
N VAL A 91 -13.87 1.03 6.03
CA VAL A 91 -13.16 2.18 6.61
C VAL A 91 -11.67 1.87 6.71
N VAL A 92 -10.88 2.43 5.79
CA VAL A 92 -9.43 2.26 5.76
C VAL A 92 -8.83 2.81 7.06
N GLY A 93 -7.90 2.04 7.66
CA GLY A 93 -7.30 2.32 8.97
C GLY A 93 -8.07 1.76 10.17
N LEU A 94 -9.37 1.44 10.03
CA LEU A 94 -10.18 0.81 11.09
C LEU A 94 -10.60 -0.62 10.76
N THR A 95 -10.66 -0.99 9.48
CA THR A 95 -11.05 -2.32 9.02
C THR A 95 -9.81 -3.07 8.50
N PRO A 96 -9.12 -3.87 9.33
CA PRO A 96 -7.89 -4.56 8.91
C PRO A 96 -8.15 -5.77 8.02
N GLU A 97 -9.36 -6.35 8.08
CA GLU A 97 -9.74 -7.56 7.34
C GLU A 97 -11.07 -7.34 6.62
N LEU A 98 -11.12 -7.72 5.34
CA LEU A 98 -12.33 -7.76 4.51
C LEU A 98 -12.71 -9.21 4.22
N ASN A 99 -13.94 -9.59 4.56
CA ASN A 99 -14.48 -10.91 4.28
C ASN A 99 -15.38 -10.89 3.05
N ILE A 100 -15.05 -11.72 2.07
CA ILE A 100 -15.86 -11.92 0.87
C ILE A 100 -16.51 -13.29 0.96
N THR A 101 -17.85 -13.32 1.08
CA THR A 101 -18.63 -14.56 1.09
C THR A 101 -19.00 -14.92 -0.35
N VAL A 102 -18.55 -16.08 -0.79
CA VAL A 102 -18.66 -16.56 -2.18
C VAL A 102 -19.60 -17.76 -2.20
N HIS A 103 -20.56 -17.74 -3.13
CA HIS A 103 -21.39 -18.87 -3.48
C HIS A 103 -20.98 -19.36 -4.87
N ILE A 104 -20.70 -20.66 -5.00
CA ILE A 104 -20.43 -21.31 -6.29
C ILE A 104 -21.21 -22.60 -6.40
N GLN A 105 -21.78 -22.83 -7.58
CA GLN A 105 -22.57 -24.00 -7.91
C GLN A 105 -22.21 -24.51 -9.29
N ASN A 106 -22.23 -25.83 -9.46
CA ASN A 106 -22.20 -26.49 -10.76
C ASN A 106 -23.52 -27.23 -10.98
N SER A 107 -24.35 -26.76 -11.92
CA SER A 107 -25.63 -27.41 -12.26
C SER A 107 -25.56 -28.25 -13.53
N GLY A 108 -24.36 -28.52 -14.05
CA GLY A 108 -24.09 -29.32 -15.24
C GLY A 108 -23.38 -30.62 -14.91
N GLU A 109 -22.55 -31.10 -15.83
CA GLU A 109 -21.65 -32.23 -15.64
C GLU A 109 -20.42 -31.84 -14.82
N ASP A 110 -19.54 -32.80 -14.54
CA ASP A 110 -18.33 -32.59 -13.74
C ASP A 110 -17.43 -31.50 -14.37
N SER A 111 -17.05 -30.53 -13.55
CA SER A 111 -16.15 -29.44 -13.93
C SER A 111 -14.73 -29.75 -13.50
N TYR A 112 -13.79 -29.74 -14.44
CA TYR A 112 -12.39 -30.11 -14.19
C TYR A 112 -11.54 -28.86 -13.97
N SER A 113 -10.66 -28.91 -12.96
CA SER A 113 -9.77 -27.80 -12.58
C SER A 113 -10.50 -26.49 -12.34
N THR A 114 -11.66 -26.55 -11.67
CA THR A 114 -12.44 -25.33 -11.40
C THR A 114 -11.67 -24.36 -10.51
N VAL A 115 -11.45 -23.15 -11.00
CA VAL A 115 -10.75 -22.08 -10.27
C VAL A 115 -11.56 -20.79 -10.35
N ILE A 116 -11.67 -20.09 -9.22
CA ILE A 116 -12.21 -18.73 -9.16
C ILE A 116 -11.03 -17.76 -9.09
N HIS A 117 -10.94 -16.85 -10.04
CA HIS A 117 -9.97 -15.75 -10.06
C HIS A 117 -10.61 -14.47 -9.56
N PHE A 118 -10.10 -13.93 -8.46
CA PHE A 118 -10.44 -12.61 -7.96
C PHE A 118 -9.44 -11.57 -8.47
N ARG A 119 -9.95 -10.50 -9.05
CA ARG A 119 -9.22 -9.26 -9.34
C ARG A 119 -9.63 -8.21 -8.30
N SER A 120 -8.65 -7.72 -7.57
CA SER A 120 -8.81 -6.71 -6.52
C SER A 120 -7.63 -5.74 -6.54
N PRO A 121 -7.78 -4.49 -6.06
CA PRO A 121 -6.65 -3.57 -5.92
C PRO A 121 -5.49 -4.16 -5.12
N GLN A 122 -4.25 -3.72 -5.40
CA GLN A 122 -3.04 -4.20 -4.69
C GLN A 122 -3.09 -4.05 -3.16
N ALA A 123 -3.85 -3.08 -2.66
CA ALA A 123 -4.03 -2.84 -1.23
C ALA A 123 -4.78 -3.97 -0.49
N LEU A 124 -5.35 -4.93 -1.22
CA LEU A 124 -5.92 -6.16 -0.68
C LEU A 124 -4.96 -7.33 -0.86
N SER A 125 -4.71 -8.08 0.21
CA SER A 125 -3.92 -9.31 0.18
C SER A 125 -4.73 -10.49 0.69
N TYR A 126 -4.82 -11.56 -0.10
CA TYR A 126 -5.43 -12.80 0.37
C TYR A 126 -4.72 -13.31 1.63
N ARG A 127 -5.50 -13.70 2.64
CA ARG A 127 -5.01 -14.23 3.90
C ARG A 127 -5.41 -15.67 4.16
N LYS A 128 -6.69 -15.99 4.05
CA LYS A 128 -7.21 -17.33 4.37
C LYS A 128 -8.55 -17.59 3.70
N VAL A 129 -8.92 -18.87 3.66
CA VAL A 129 -10.22 -19.34 3.19
C VAL A 129 -10.85 -20.26 4.23
N ALA A 130 -12.18 -20.18 4.37
CA ALA A 130 -12.96 -21.07 5.22
C ALA A 130 -14.24 -21.52 4.51
N LEU A 131 -14.45 -22.83 4.39
CA LEU A 131 -15.69 -23.39 3.87
C LEU A 131 -16.80 -23.23 4.92
N LEU A 132 -17.93 -22.62 4.56
CA LEU A 132 -19.08 -22.44 5.46
C LEU A 132 -20.12 -23.55 5.29
N GLN A 133 -20.52 -23.80 4.04
CA GLN A 133 -21.57 -24.76 3.71
C GLN A 133 -21.22 -25.47 2.41
N SER A 134 -21.51 -26.76 2.33
CA SER A 134 -21.54 -27.51 1.07
C SER A 134 -22.57 -28.62 1.15
N ASN A 135 -23.19 -28.95 0.03
CA ASN A 135 -24.03 -30.13 -0.10
C ASN A 135 -23.21 -31.44 -0.25
N ARG A 136 -21.88 -31.36 -0.27
CA ARG A 136 -20.94 -32.51 -0.32
C ARG A 136 -20.03 -32.52 0.90
N LYS A 137 -19.87 -33.70 1.54
CA LYS A 137 -19.09 -33.85 2.79
C LYS A 137 -17.57 -33.74 2.62
N ALA A 138 -17.05 -33.86 1.39
CA ALA A 138 -15.62 -33.92 1.09
C ALA A 138 -15.13 -32.76 0.21
N LEU A 139 -15.90 -31.67 0.13
CA LEU A 139 -15.51 -30.52 -0.69
C LEU A 139 -14.40 -29.72 -0.01
N ALA A 140 -13.34 -29.40 -0.76
CA ALA A 140 -12.23 -28.58 -0.26
C ALA A 140 -12.02 -27.34 -1.13
N ILE A 141 -11.73 -26.20 -0.51
CA ILE A 141 -11.33 -24.97 -1.20
C ILE A 141 -9.88 -24.67 -0.82
N LYS A 142 -9.03 -24.46 -1.82
CA LYS A 142 -7.63 -24.05 -1.63
C LYS A 142 -7.41 -22.76 -2.40
N CYS A 143 -6.99 -21.70 -1.72
CA CYS A 143 -6.71 -20.43 -2.38
C CYS A 143 -5.25 -20.02 -2.23
N SER A 144 -4.80 -19.23 -3.19
CA SER A 144 -3.47 -18.65 -3.25
C SER A 144 -3.55 -17.24 -3.85
N SER A 145 -2.55 -16.40 -3.56
CA SER A 145 -2.38 -15.12 -4.24
C SER A 145 -1.24 -15.22 -5.23
N ALA A 146 -1.41 -14.72 -6.45
CA ALA A 146 -0.30 -14.54 -7.35
C ALA A 146 0.60 -13.42 -6.82
N THR A 147 1.92 -13.58 -6.96
CA THR A 147 2.88 -12.50 -6.80
C THR A 147 2.81 -11.63 -8.06
N SER A 148 2.00 -10.57 -8.03
CA SER A 148 2.02 -9.58 -9.10
C SER A 148 3.40 -8.92 -9.17
N SER A 149 3.85 -8.60 -10.39
CA SER A 149 4.98 -7.70 -10.59
C SER A 149 4.61 -6.32 -10.00
N ARG A 150 5.60 -5.54 -9.57
CA ARG A 150 5.38 -4.27 -8.85
C ARG A 150 4.57 -3.22 -9.64
N ASP A 151 4.33 -3.43 -10.92
CA ASP A 151 3.73 -2.47 -11.85
C ASP A 151 2.26 -2.73 -12.20
N GLU A 152 1.60 -3.75 -11.64
CA GLU A 152 0.18 -4.03 -11.90
C GLU A 152 -0.73 -3.45 -10.79
N ALA A 153 -1.52 -2.41 -11.07
CA ALA A 153 -2.45 -1.81 -10.08
C ALA A 153 -3.47 -2.80 -9.46
N GLU A 154 -3.65 -3.96 -10.08
CA GLU A 154 -4.51 -5.05 -9.64
C GLU A 154 -3.69 -6.25 -9.15
N ARG A 155 -4.26 -6.96 -8.18
CA ARG A 155 -3.73 -8.21 -7.63
C ARG A 155 -4.70 -9.34 -7.92
N ASN A 156 -4.14 -10.42 -8.44
CA ASN A 156 -4.88 -11.63 -8.76
C ASN A 156 -4.74 -12.63 -7.62
N SER A 157 -5.87 -13.10 -7.11
CA SER A 157 -5.92 -14.27 -6.22
C SER A 157 -6.78 -15.36 -6.85
N SER A 158 -6.44 -16.61 -6.59
CA SER A 158 -7.07 -17.78 -7.20
C SER A 158 -7.52 -18.76 -6.12
N CYS A 159 -8.75 -19.25 -6.23
CA CYS A 159 -9.34 -20.26 -5.36
C CYS A 159 -9.71 -21.49 -6.17
N ALA A 160 -8.98 -22.58 -6.00
CA ALA A 160 -9.30 -23.88 -6.57
C ALA A 160 -10.46 -24.51 -5.78
N VAL A 161 -11.51 -24.89 -6.52
CA VAL A 161 -12.76 -25.45 -5.99
C VAL A 161 -12.74 -26.94 -6.20
N ASN A 162 -12.60 -27.69 -5.10
CA ASN A 162 -12.60 -29.14 -5.07
C ASN A 162 -11.67 -29.80 -6.12
N HIS A 163 -10.46 -29.26 -6.27
CA HIS A 163 -9.50 -29.79 -7.22
C HIS A 163 -9.26 -31.30 -7.00
N PRO A 164 -9.28 -32.15 -8.04
CA PRO A 164 -9.35 -31.79 -9.46
C PRO A 164 -10.76 -31.65 -10.06
N ILE A 165 -11.82 -32.13 -9.38
CA ILE A 165 -13.16 -32.27 -9.97
C ILE A 165 -14.20 -31.57 -9.08
N PHE A 166 -14.84 -30.53 -9.60
CA PHE A 166 -16.03 -29.95 -9.00
C PHE A 166 -17.28 -30.61 -9.58
N TRP A 167 -17.86 -31.52 -8.79
CA TRP A 167 -18.92 -32.42 -9.24
C TRP A 167 -20.18 -31.73 -9.78
N GLY A 168 -20.84 -32.38 -10.72
CA GLY A 168 -22.19 -32.04 -11.14
C GLY A 168 -23.17 -32.02 -9.95
N GLY A 169 -23.97 -30.96 -9.88
CA GLY A 169 -24.93 -30.71 -8.79
C GLY A 169 -24.31 -30.30 -7.46
N ALA A 170 -22.98 -30.11 -7.37
CA ALA A 170 -22.35 -29.62 -6.16
C ALA A 170 -22.53 -28.10 -5.98
N GLU A 171 -22.68 -27.67 -4.73
CA GLU A 171 -22.71 -26.27 -4.34
C GLU A 171 -21.85 -26.05 -3.09
N ALA A 172 -21.26 -24.87 -3.00
CA ALA A 172 -20.44 -24.46 -1.87
C ALA A 172 -20.59 -22.97 -1.58
N VAL A 173 -20.62 -22.65 -0.29
CA VAL A 173 -20.48 -21.31 0.25
C VAL A 173 -19.22 -21.26 1.09
N PHE A 174 -18.31 -20.35 0.79
CA PHE A 174 -17.08 -20.15 1.54
C PHE A 174 -16.77 -18.68 1.72
N VAL A 175 -15.92 -18.37 2.70
CA VAL A 175 -15.42 -17.01 2.94
C VAL A 175 -13.95 -16.94 2.58
N ALA A 176 -13.60 -15.99 1.71
CA ALA A 176 -12.24 -15.57 1.46
C ALA A 176 -11.96 -14.28 2.25
N THR A 177 -10.96 -14.33 3.14
CA THR A 177 -10.54 -13.18 3.94
C THR A 177 -9.33 -12.52 3.29
N PHE A 178 -9.39 -11.20 3.13
CA PHE A 178 -8.33 -10.35 2.63
C PHE A 178 -7.89 -9.37 3.71
N ASP A 179 -6.59 -9.18 3.86
CA ASP A 179 -6.02 -8.08 4.64
C ASP A 179 -6.14 -6.77 3.84
N VAL A 180 -6.44 -5.69 4.55
CA VAL A 180 -6.54 -4.33 4.01
C VAL A 180 -5.36 -3.52 4.55
N ALA A 181 -4.54 -2.95 3.67
CA ALA A 181 -3.46 -2.07 4.11
C ALA A 181 -4.04 -0.81 4.81
N PRO A 182 -3.52 -0.42 6.00
CA PRO A 182 -4.11 0.63 6.82
C PRO A 182 -3.94 2.04 6.24
N ASP A 183 -2.97 2.20 5.34
CA ASP A 183 -2.58 3.43 4.62
C ASP A 183 -2.90 3.34 3.12
N ALA A 184 -3.71 2.35 2.71
CA ALA A 184 -4.10 2.16 1.33
C ALA A 184 -4.83 3.37 0.75
N ASP A 185 -4.48 3.78 -0.47
CA ASP A 185 -5.31 4.68 -1.28
C ASP A 185 -6.17 3.83 -2.25
N LEU A 186 -7.45 3.71 -1.91
CA LEU A 186 -8.42 2.90 -2.66
C LEU A 186 -9.46 3.77 -3.38
N GLY A 187 -9.32 5.10 -3.33
CA GLY A 187 -10.34 6.03 -3.83
C GLY A 187 -11.66 5.96 -3.05
N ASP A 188 -12.78 6.18 -3.75
CA ASP A 188 -14.12 6.30 -3.15
C ASP A 188 -14.87 4.96 -3.07
N ARG A 189 -14.56 4.01 -3.96
CA ARG A 189 -15.26 2.73 -4.07
C ARG A 189 -14.29 1.60 -4.38
N LEU A 190 -14.34 0.56 -3.57
CA LEU A 190 -13.58 -0.66 -3.78
C LEU A 190 -14.29 -1.48 -4.85
N GLN A 191 -13.58 -1.85 -5.91
CA GLN A 191 -14.09 -2.72 -6.96
C GLN A 191 -13.43 -4.10 -6.86
N VAL A 192 -14.24 -5.15 -6.79
CA VAL A 192 -13.76 -6.54 -6.82
C VAL A 192 -14.51 -7.29 -7.91
N THR A 193 -13.77 -8.05 -8.70
CA THR A 193 -14.35 -8.92 -9.75
C THR A 193 -13.93 -10.36 -9.51
N GLY A 194 -14.88 -11.29 -9.53
CA GLY A 194 -14.63 -12.72 -9.42
C GLY A 194 -15.05 -13.43 -10.72
N ASN A 195 -14.17 -14.27 -11.25
CA ASN A 195 -14.42 -15.05 -12.47
C ASN A 195 -14.15 -16.54 -12.20
N ALA A 196 -15.16 -17.39 -12.36
CA ALA A 196 -15.02 -18.84 -12.33
C ALA A 196 -14.61 -19.37 -13.72
N HIS A 197 -13.64 -20.28 -13.74
CA HIS A 197 -13.10 -20.91 -14.95
C HIS A 197 -12.92 -22.41 -14.73
N SER A 198 -12.99 -23.18 -15.81
CA SER A 198 -12.73 -24.63 -15.85
C SER A 198 -11.97 -25.01 -17.12
N GLU A 199 -11.31 -26.16 -17.09
CA GLU A 199 -10.56 -26.72 -18.23
C GLU A 199 -11.44 -27.55 -19.18
N ASN A 200 -12.77 -27.46 -19.05
CA ASN A 200 -13.71 -28.13 -19.95
C ASN A 200 -13.76 -27.47 -21.33
N GLY A 201 -13.13 -26.30 -21.50
CA GLY A 201 -13.00 -25.62 -22.80
C GLY A 201 -14.28 -24.93 -23.27
N LEU A 202 -15.30 -24.83 -22.42
CA LEU A 202 -16.50 -24.05 -22.69
C LEU A 202 -16.24 -22.54 -22.58
N PRO A 203 -16.93 -21.73 -23.41
CA PRO A 203 -16.80 -20.27 -23.33
C PRO A 203 -17.38 -19.73 -22.01
N MET A 204 -16.77 -18.64 -21.52
CA MET A 204 -17.21 -18.01 -20.27
C MET A 204 -18.61 -17.41 -20.41
N THR A 205 -19.50 -17.75 -19.47
CA THR A 205 -20.86 -17.21 -19.43
C THR A 205 -20.98 -16.09 -18.38
N PRO A 206 -21.97 -15.18 -18.48
CA PRO A 206 -22.17 -14.13 -17.48
C PRO A 206 -22.42 -14.66 -16.06
N ALA A 207 -22.99 -15.86 -15.92
CA ALA A 207 -23.22 -16.50 -14.61
C ALA A 207 -21.92 -16.92 -13.91
N MET A 208 -20.81 -17.03 -14.65
CA MET A 208 -19.49 -17.37 -14.13
C MET A 208 -18.71 -16.14 -13.64
N SER A 209 -19.27 -14.93 -13.77
CA SER A 209 -18.61 -13.70 -13.36
C SER A 209 -19.53 -12.88 -12.46
N HIS A 210 -18.94 -12.30 -11.42
CA HIS A 210 -19.64 -11.33 -10.57
C HIS A 210 -18.73 -10.14 -10.30
N HIS A 211 -19.32 -8.95 -10.33
CA HIS A 211 -18.66 -7.69 -10.01
C HIS A 211 -19.41 -7.04 -8.86
N ALA A 212 -18.69 -6.64 -7.82
CA ALA A 212 -19.28 -5.97 -6.68
C ALA A 212 -18.42 -4.77 -6.25
N GLU A 213 -19.11 -3.75 -5.76
CA GLU A 213 -18.49 -2.50 -5.35
C GLU A 213 -18.86 -2.16 -3.91
N LEU A 214 -17.90 -1.66 -3.13
CA LEU A 214 -18.09 -1.31 -1.73
C LEU A 214 -17.64 0.14 -1.49
N PRO A 215 -18.50 1.02 -0.96
CA PRO A 215 -18.10 2.39 -0.60
C PRO A 215 -16.95 2.41 0.40
N ILE A 216 -16.04 3.37 0.24
CA ILE A 216 -14.86 3.52 1.09
C ILE A 216 -14.94 4.82 1.89
N LYS A 217 -14.46 4.77 3.13
CA LYS A 217 -14.13 5.93 3.95
C LYS A 217 -12.73 5.78 4.52
N TYR A 218 -12.14 6.88 4.94
CA TYR A 218 -10.82 6.92 5.57
C TYR A 218 -10.99 7.32 7.03
N ALA A 219 -10.41 6.54 7.93
CA ALA A 219 -10.40 6.87 9.34
C ALA A 219 -9.53 8.11 9.59
N ILE A 220 -10.10 9.10 10.27
CA ILE A 220 -9.36 10.26 10.76
C ILE A 220 -9.55 10.36 12.28
N TYR A 221 -8.47 10.67 12.99
CA TYR A 221 -8.50 10.91 14.43
C TYR A 221 -8.24 12.39 14.69
N VAL A 222 -9.30 13.11 15.03
CA VAL A 222 -9.26 14.54 15.37
C VAL A 222 -9.18 14.71 16.87
N ILE A 223 -8.08 15.27 17.35
CA ILE A 223 -7.87 15.59 18.77
C ILE A 223 -7.72 17.10 18.87
N VAL A 224 -8.62 17.72 19.64
CA VAL A 224 -8.58 19.15 19.97
C VAL A 224 -8.47 19.24 21.49
N THR A 225 -7.40 19.85 21.98
CA THR A 225 -7.17 20.02 23.42
C THR A 225 -7.17 21.49 23.78
N SER A 226 -7.83 21.84 24.89
CA SER A 226 -7.77 23.19 25.45
C SER A 226 -6.45 23.34 26.21
N THR A 227 -5.70 24.38 25.88
CA THR A 227 -4.43 24.66 26.56
C THR A 227 -4.68 25.30 27.92
N GLU A 228 -3.72 25.14 28.85
CA GLU A 228 -3.80 25.74 30.19
C GLU A 228 -3.87 27.27 30.18
N SER A 229 -3.39 27.89 29.09
CA SER A 229 -3.41 29.34 28.88
C SER A 229 -4.78 29.92 28.51
N SER A 230 -5.80 29.07 28.42
CA SER A 230 -7.19 29.49 28.23
C SER A 230 -7.75 30.11 29.52
N THR A 231 -8.61 31.11 29.37
CA THR A 231 -9.30 31.77 30.48
C THR A 231 -10.30 30.81 31.10
N LYS A 232 -10.10 30.43 32.37
CA LYS A 232 -10.94 29.45 33.08
C LYS A 232 -12.16 30.07 33.74
N TYR A 233 -11.99 31.25 34.34
CA TYR A 233 -13.03 32.01 35.00
C TYR A 233 -12.73 33.49 34.91
N VAL A 234 -13.79 34.30 35.03
CA VAL A 234 -13.73 35.76 35.01
C VAL A 234 -14.45 36.25 36.27
N ASN A 235 -13.81 37.12 37.04
CA ASN A 235 -14.38 37.64 38.27
C ASN A 235 -14.94 39.04 38.06
N PHE A 236 -16.17 39.28 38.52
CA PHE A 236 -16.80 40.60 38.50
C PHE A 236 -17.12 41.07 39.92
N SER A 237 -16.83 42.34 40.22
CA SER A 237 -17.09 42.95 41.51
C SER A 237 -18.34 43.83 41.45
N ALA A 238 -19.13 43.84 42.53
CA ALA A 238 -20.31 44.71 42.63
C ALA A 238 -19.90 46.19 42.55
N GLY A 239 -20.55 46.95 41.66
CA GLY A 239 -20.22 48.35 41.37
C GLY A 239 -19.44 48.58 40.07
N GLN A 240 -19.01 47.52 39.37
CA GLN A 240 -18.42 47.60 38.02
C GLN A 240 -19.47 47.44 36.91
N GLU A 241 -20.51 48.28 36.94
CA GLU A 241 -21.55 48.27 35.91
C GLU A 241 -20.97 48.85 34.59
N GLY A 242 -20.66 47.95 33.64
CA GLY A 242 -20.06 48.30 32.34
C GLY A 242 -18.64 47.76 32.11
N ALA A 243 -18.05 47.03 33.07
CA ALA A 243 -16.75 46.41 32.87
C ALA A 243 -16.83 45.23 31.88
N SER A 244 -16.02 45.29 30.82
CA SER A 244 -15.84 44.20 29.86
C SER A 244 -14.49 43.53 30.10
N GLN A 245 -14.47 42.20 30.22
CA GLN A 245 -13.25 41.40 30.32
C GLN A 245 -13.15 40.46 29.12
N SER A 246 -11.98 40.43 28.48
CA SER A 246 -11.74 39.56 27.34
C SER A 246 -11.53 38.11 27.81
N VAL A 247 -12.30 37.20 27.22
CA VAL A 247 -12.14 35.75 27.42
C VAL A 247 -11.36 35.21 26.24
N VAL A 248 -10.24 34.55 26.52
CA VAL A 248 -9.38 33.95 25.50
C VAL A 248 -9.37 32.45 25.67
N HIS A 249 -9.83 31.72 24.65
CA HIS A 249 -9.69 30.26 24.56
C HIS A 249 -8.58 29.92 23.55
N ARG A 250 -7.64 29.08 23.95
CA ARG A 250 -6.54 28.62 23.10
C ARG A 250 -6.58 27.11 22.99
N TYR A 251 -6.67 26.63 21.75
CA TYR A 251 -6.75 25.22 21.41
C TYR A 251 -5.49 24.78 20.69
N GLU A 252 -5.06 23.55 20.96
CA GLU A 252 -4.01 22.87 20.23
C GLU A 252 -4.63 21.68 19.46
N THR A 253 -4.29 21.59 18.17
CA THR A 253 -4.71 20.53 17.27
C THR A 253 -3.52 20.10 16.41
N GLN A 254 -3.48 18.81 16.07
CA GLN A 254 -2.48 18.26 15.16
C GLN A 254 -2.92 18.36 13.68
N GLN A 255 -4.15 18.80 13.39
CA GLN A 255 -4.66 18.96 12.02
C GLN A 255 -4.29 20.31 11.38
N GLN A 256 -4.19 20.33 10.04
CA GLN A 256 -3.96 21.55 9.26
C GLN A 256 -5.18 22.49 9.20
N LYS A 257 -6.41 21.97 9.30
CA LYS A 257 -7.64 22.75 9.18
C LYS A 257 -8.73 22.19 10.11
N VAL A 258 -9.19 23.01 11.04
CA VAL A 258 -10.29 22.67 11.97
C VAL A 258 -11.26 23.85 12.02
N THR A 259 -12.55 23.55 11.91
CA THR A 259 -13.60 24.54 12.15
C THR A 259 -14.11 24.35 13.57
N LEU A 260 -13.94 25.36 14.41
CA LEU A 260 -14.43 25.31 15.79
C LEU A 260 -15.79 26.00 15.87
N LEU A 261 -16.77 25.30 16.43
CA LEU A 261 -18.04 25.90 16.82
C LEU A 261 -17.94 26.31 18.29
N SER A 262 -17.72 27.61 18.53
CA SER A 262 -17.65 28.14 19.90
C SER A 262 -19.05 28.58 20.34
N THR A 263 -19.54 28.00 21.44
CA THR A 263 -20.82 28.39 22.05
C THR A 263 -20.55 29.08 23.38
N ALA A 264 -21.05 30.30 23.54
CA ALA A 264 -20.98 31.05 24.80
C ALA A 264 -22.38 31.19 25.39
N LYS A 265 -22.55 30.71 26.63
CA LYS A 265 -23.80 30.75 27.38
C LYS A 265 -23.55 31.33 28.78
N ILE A 266 -24.40 32.25 29.22
CA ILE A 266 -24.31 32.87 30.54
C ILE A 266 -25.39 32.26 31.44
N GLU A 267 -24.98 31.70 32.57
CA GLU A 267 -25.88 31.17 33.61
C GLU A 267 -25.74 32.00 34.89
N TYR A 268 -26.84 32.51 35.41
CA TYR A 268 -26.88 33.31 36.64
C TYR A 268 -28.17 33.06 37.43
N ASN A 269 -28.12 33.37 38.74
CA ASN A 269 -29.30 33.26 39.59
C ASN A 269 -30.31 34.37 39.27
N GLN A 270 -31.34 34.03 38.51
CA GLN A 270 -32.38 34.95 38.02
C GLN A 270 -33.26 35.54 39.13
N ALA A 271 -33.28 34.94 40.33
CA ALA A 271 -34.01 35.51 41.47
C ALA A 271 -33.26 36.66 42.15
N LYS A 272 -31.94 36.76 41.95
CA LYS A 272 -31.08 37.76 42.58
C LYS A 272 -30.54 38.80 41.59
N TYR A 273 -30.43 38.44 40.31
CA TYR A 273 -29.87 39.30 39.27
C TYR A 273 -30.80 39.35 38.06
N THR A 274 -30.91 40.51 37.41
CA THR A 274 -31.67 40.69 36.16
C THR A 274 -30.74 41.25 35.09
N GLN A 275 -30.76 40.67 33.89
CA GLN A 275 -29.97 41.13 32.76
C GLN A 275 -30.79 42.18 32.00
N LYS A 276 -30.30 43.42 31.97
CA LYS A 276 -31.02 44.55 31.35
C LYS A 276 -31.00 44.52 29.82
N GLU A 277 -29.86 44.18 29.21
CA GLU A 277 -29.70 44.04 27.75
C GLU A 277 -28.63 42.99 27.41
N GLY A 278 -28.77 42.36 26.24
CA GLY A 278 -27.77 41.46 25.68
C GLY A 278 -27.87 40.01 26.13
N PHE A 279 -26.73 39.35 26.12
CA PHE A 279 -26.53 38.10 25.41
C PHE A 279 -26.76 36.82 26.26
N THR A 280 -27.71 35.93 25.89
CA THR A 280 -28.02 34.68 26.63
C THR A 280 -27.30 33.43 26.08
N GLU A 281 -27.23 33.25 24.75
CA GLU A 281 -26.52 32.13 24.06
C GLU A 281 -26.17 32.43 22.58
N GLN A 282 -24.86 32.38 22.20
CA GLN A 282 -24.31 32.79 20.89
C GLN A 282 -23.46 31.67 20.39
N GLN A 283 -23.54 31.47 19.08
CA GLN A 283 -22.66 30.60 18.36
C GLN A 283 -21.84 31.42 17.39
N VAL A 284 -20.53 31.28 17.46
CA VAL A 284 -19.59 31.85 16.50
C VAL A 284 -18.83 30.71 15.86
N GLN A 285 -18.93 30.62 14.54
CA GLN A 285 -18.16 29.68 13.75
C GLN A 285 -16.80 30.32 13.43
N THR A 286 -15.72 29.75 13.92
CA THR A 286 -14.37 30.27 13.67
C THR A 286 -13.58 29.23 12.87
N VAL A 287 -13.13 29.65 11.68
CA VAL A 287 -12.18 28.85 10.88
C VAL A 287 -10.79 29.13 11.42
N VAL A 288 -10.12 28.10 11.94
CA VAL A 288 -8.76 28.23 12.47
C VAL A 288 -7.78 27.91 11.35
N GLU A 289 -7.05 28.91 10.87
CA GLU A 289 -5.92 28.74 9.95
C GLU A 289 -4.60 28.70 10.73
N ARG A 290 -3.72 27.77 10.37
CA ARG A 290 -2.39 27.63 10.97
C ARG A 290 -1.51 28.80 10.50
N ILE A 291 -1.18 29.73 11.40
CA ILE A 291 -0.14 30.73 11.15
C ILE A 291 1.22 30.04 11.28
N GLU A 292 1.83 29.67 10.16
CA GLU A 292 3.22 29.22 10.16
C GLU A 292 4.12 30.41 10.48
N VAL A 293 4.69 30.43 11.68
CA VAL A 293 5.65 31.46 12.10
C VAL A 293 6.93 31.23 11.30
N TYR A 294 7.12 32.01 10.23
CA TYR A 294 8.30 31.92 9.39
C TYR A 294 9.55 32.24 10.21
N ASN A 295 10.49 31.29 10.29
CA ASN A 295 11.73 31.51 11.02
C ASN A 295 12.72 32.29 10.13
N TYR A 296 12.82 33.60 10.35
CA TYR A 296 13.70 34.49 9.60
C TYR A 296 15.20 34.31 9.91
N LEU A 297 15.58 33.54 10.95
CA LEU A 297 16.99 33.30 11.33
C LEU A 297 17.89 32.86 10.17
N PRO A 298 17.58 31.79 9.41
CA PRO A 298 18.40 31.36 8.27
C PRO A 298 18.49 32.43 7.17
N MET A 299 17.44 33.22 6.94
CA MET A 299 17.44 34.29 5.95
C MET A 299 18.35 35.45 6.37
N ILE A 300 18.32 35.83 7.65
CA ILE A 300 19.17 36.88 8.24
C ILE A 300 20.65 36.45 8.17
N ILE A 301 20.96 35.22 8.58
CA ILE A 301 22.32 34.66 8.52
C ILE A 301 22.82 34.64 7.07
N GLY A 302 21.99 34.18 6.14
CA GLY A 302 22.31 34.15 4.71
C GLY A 302 22.60 35.52 4.12
N ALA A 303 21.79 36.54 4.46
CA ALA A 303 21.98 37.90 3.99
C ALA A 303 23.27 38.54 4.53
N SER A 304 23.59 38.33 5.81
CA SER A 304 24.82 38.85 6.43
C SER A 304 26.08 38.22 5.82
N VAL A 305 26.09 36.90 5.65
CA VAL A 305 27.24 36.17 5.05
C VAL A 305 27.40 36.55 3.57
N GLY A 306 26.29 36.59 2.82
CA GLY A 306 26.31 37.00 1.41
C GLY A 306 26.80 38.43 1.23
N GLY A 307 26.36 39.36 2.09
CA GLY A 307 26.81 40.75 2.09
C GLY A 307 28.30 40.89 2.38
N LEU A 308 28.84 40.15 3.35
CA LEU A 308 30.27 40.11 3.67
C LEU A 308 31.11 39.59 2.51
N ILE A 309 30.66 38.52 1.85
CA ILE A 309 31.35 37.95 0.69
C ILE A 309 31.35 38.96 -0.46
N LEU A 310 30.21 39.60 -0.73
CA LEU A 310 30.11 40.62 -1.77
C LEU A 310 31.03 41.82 -1.48
N LEU A 311 31.08 42.27 -0.22
CA LEU A 311 31.98 43.35 0.22
C LEU A 311 33.45 42.96 0.01
N ALA A 312 33.84 41.73 0.36
CA ALA A 312 35.19 41.22 0.16
C ALA A 312 35.58 41.17 -1.34
N LEU A 313 34.65 40.76 -2.21
CA LEU A 313 34.87 40.75 -3.65
C LEU A 313 35.02 42.16 -4.24
N ILE A 314 34.19 43.11 -3.80
CA ILE A 314 34.28 44.51 -4.23
C ILE A 314 35.60 45.14 -3.76
N THR A 315 35.99 44.93 -2.50
CA THR A 315 37.26 45.44 -1.97
C THR A 315 38.47 44.85 -2.68
N ALA A 316 38.46 43.54 -2.98
CA ALA A 316 39.51 42.90 -3.78
C ALA A 316 39.58 43.47 -5.21
N ALA A 317 38.44 43.72 -5.85
CA ALA A 317 38.37 44.35 -7.17
C ALA A 317 38.91 45.79 -7.14
N LEU A 318 38.50 46.60 -6.16
CA LEU A 318 39.00 47.98 -5.97
C LEU A 318 40.49 48.02 -5.66
N TYR A 319 41.01 47.06 -4.89
CA TYR A 319 42.44 46.92 -4.63
C TYR A 319 43.21 46.58 -5.91
N LYS A 320 42.71 45.63 -6.71
CA LYS A 320 43.34 45.21 -7.97
C LYS A 320 43.29 46.29 -9.06
N LEU A 321 42.26 47.12 -9.06
CA LEU A 321 42.13 48.31 -9.92
C LEU A 321 42.96 49.51 -9.42
N GLY A 322 43.69 49.38 -8.31
CA GLY A 322 44.66 50.38 -7.83
C GLY A 322 44.04 51.55 -7.07
N PHE A 323 42.75 51.49 -6.71
CA PHE A 323 42.03 52.59 -6.07
C PHE A 323 42.57 52.93 -4.66
N PHE A 324 43.19 51.96 -3.97
CA PHE A 324 43.74 52.13 -2.61
C PHE A 324 45.25 52.42 -2.56
N LYS A 325 45.94 52.63 -3.69
CA LYS A 325 47.34 53.08 -3.69
C LYS A 325 47.42 54.60 -3.53
N ARG A 326 47.40 55.10 -2.29
CA ARG A 326 47.71 56.52 -1.99
C ARG A 326 48.72 56.67 -0.84
N GLN A 327 49.97 56.99 -1.23
CA GLN A 327 50.91 57.95 -0.61
C GLN A 327 51.23 57.92 0.92
N TYR A 328 51.14 56.81 1.66
CA TYR A 328 51.71 56.77 3.03
C TYR A 328 53.25 56.67 3.06
N LYS A 329 53.88 56.22 1.97
CA LYS A 329 55.34 56.01 1.92
C LYS A 329 56.16 57.31 1.81
N GLN A 330 55.56 58.46 1.48
CA GLN A 330 56.28 59.73 1.34
C GLN A 330 56.41 60.56 2.63
N MET A 331 55.79 60.13 3.74
CA MET A 331 55.85 60.86 5.02
C MET A 331 56.85 60.30 6.05
N MET A 332 57.52 59.17 5.77
CA MET A 332 58.49 58.57 6.71
C MET A 332 59.96 58.89 6.39
N GLU A 333 60.27 59.67 5.36
CA GLU A 333 61.66 59.92 4.90
C GLU A 333 61.98 61.42 4.82
N LYS A 334 61.92 62.12 5.97
CA LYS A 334 62.62 63.39 6.21
C LYS A 334 63.14 63.38 7.66
N PRO A 335 64.46 63.39 7.89
CA PRO A 335 65.02 63.58 9.22
C PRO A 335 65.12 65.09 9.53
N VAL A 336 64.79 65.48 10.76
CA VAL A 336 65.24 66.74 11.35
C VAL A 336 65.68 66.44 12.78
N ASP A 337 66.96 66.72 13.01
CA ASP A 337 67.71 66.56 14.25
C ASP A 337 67.33 67.59 15.34
N GLU A 338 67.63 67.21 16.60
CA GLU A 338 68.21 68.00 17.74
C GLU A 338 67.93 69.53 17.85
N ASP A 339 67.74 70.17 19.00
CA ASP A 339 67.96 69.88 20.43
C ASP A 339 67.37 71.09 21.22
N THR A 340 67.33 70.97 22.55
CA THR A 340 67.43 72.01 23.59
C THR A 340 66.24 72.95 23.91
N GLY A 341 65.72 72.76 25.13
CA GLY A 341 65.97 73.74 26.21
C GLY A 341 64.82 74.63 26.68
N GLY A 342 64.49 74.51 27.99
CA GLY A 342 64.39 75.67 28.88
C GLY A 342 63.01 76.17 29.33
N ASP A 343 62.63 75.74 30.55
CA ASP A 343 61.99 76.48 31.66
C ASP A 343 60.75 77.38 31.49
N GLY A 344 59.80 77.18 32.42
CA GLY A 344 59.40 78.27 33.33
C GLY A 344 57.91 78.61 33.51
N ALA A 345 57.31 78.03 34.56
CA ALA A 345 56.40 78.66 35.54
C ALA A 345 54.85 78.79 35.31
N SER A 346 54.13 78.09 36.21
CA SER A 346 53.10 78.60 37.16
C SER A 346 51.58 78.53 36.84
N GLN A 347 50.89 77.76 37.72
CA GLN A 347 49.60 78.01 38.42
C GLN A 347 48.20 77.64 37.85
N THR A 348 47.62 76.59 38.49
CA THR A 348 46.27 76.46 39.14
C THR A 348 44.92 76.26 38.41
N CYS A 349 44.25 75.18 38.83
CA CYS A 349 42.83 74.95 39.23
C CYS A 349 41.61 74.82 38.25
N ASN A 350 40.94 73.65 38.40
CA ASN A 350 39.49 73.33 38.44
C ASN A 350 38.62 73.15 37.18
N THR A 351 38.30 71.87 36.89
CA THR A 351 37.03 71.24 36.40
C THR A 351 37.33 69.78 35.99
N PRO A 352 36.43 68.77 36.17
CA PRO A 352 36.62 67.45 35.57
C PRO A 352 35.93 67.41 34.21
N ASN A 353 36.63 67.88 33.19
CA ASN A 353 36.40 67.44 31.82
C ASN A 353 37.29 66.23 31.57
N GLN A 354 36.69 65.06 31.44
CA GLN A 354 36.57 64.39 30.14
C GLN A 354 35.37 63.46 30.13
#